data_AF-X0UR26-F1
#
_entry.id   AF-X0UR26-F1
#
_cell.length_a   1.000
_cell.length_b   1.000
_cell.length_c   1.000
_cell.angle_alpha   90.00
_cell.angle_beta   90.00
_cell.angle_gamma   90.00
#
_symmetry.space_group_name_H-M   'P 1'
#
loop_
_entity.id
_entity.type
_entity.pdbx_description
1 polymer ?
#
loop_
_entity_poly.entity_id
_entity_poly.type
_entity_poly.pdbx_seq_one_letter_code
_entity_poly.pdbx_strand_id
1 'polypeptide(L)'
;MTKEIENYILGDPGHRVTKRAARCRPAFQYKQPRRRKLEPTEQTFGTLRSLASRMCTQKEAAAILQVHVDTLQKFFRANPEAREAWGEGKELGRAQLRMLLWQQAVDNPAQARFLAKQKTWLGYQDNPATAKVDVTVKDCSEAERRARIQELQERLLKTTASSDTGSG
;
A
#
# COMPACT_ATOMS: atom_id res chain seq x y z
N MET A 1 46.64 2.86 -63.48
CA MET A 1 45.32 2.91 -62.83
C MET A 1 44.84 1.49 -62.49
N THR A 2 45.44 0.80 -61.51
CA THR A 2 44.92 -0.52 -61.08
C THR A 2 45.24 -0.94 -59.64
N LYS A 3 46.19 -0.31 -58.94
CA LYS A 3 46.53 -0.73 -57.55
C LYS A 3 45.66 -0.11 -56.44
N GLU A 4 44.89 0.93 -56.75
CA GLU A 4 44.03 1.60 -55.75
C GLU A 4 42.63 0.98 -55.62
N ILE A 5 42.18 0.21 -56.63
CA ILE A 5 40.84 -0.40 -56.62
C ILE A 5 40.85 -1.74 -55.86
N GLU A 6 41.97 -2.47 -55.86
CA GLU A 6 42.10 -3.76 -55.15
C GLU A 6 42.02 -3.63 -53.63
N ASN A 7 42.49 -2.50 -53.07
CA ASN A 7 42.43 -2.22 -51.63
C ASN A 7 41.04 -1.83 -51.11
N TYR A 8 40.07 -1.59 -52.00
CA TYR A 8 38.70 -1.28 -51.58
C TYR A 8 37.83 -2.54 -51.42
N ILE A 9 38.22 -3.67 -52.01
CA ILE A 9 37.44 -4.92 -52.03
C ILE A 9 37.98 -5.93 -51.00
N LEU A 10 39.28 -5.97 -50.77
CA LEU A 10 39.92 -6.86 -49.80
C LEU A 10 40.23 -6.10 -48.52
N GLY A 11 39.24 -6.06 -47.63
CA GLY A 11 39.32 -5.41 -46.33
C GLY A 11 40.67 -5.62 -45.64
N ASP A 12 41.23 -4.51 -45.19
CA ASP A 12 42.51 -4.39 -44.50
C ASP A 12 42.64 -5.45 -43.37
N PRO A 13 43.51 -6.47 -43.50
CA PRO A 13 43.61 -7.56 -42.51
C PRO A 13 44.19 -7.11 -41.16
N GLY A 14 44.62 -5.83 -41.08
CA GLY A 14 45.14 -5.20 -39.87
C GLY A 14 44.09 -4.50 -39.00
N HIS A 15 42.88 -4.25 -39.49
CA HIS A 15 41.85 -3.60 -38.69
C HIS A 15 41.12 -4.62 -37.82
N ARG A 16 41.80 -5.12 -36.78
CA ARG A 16 41.09 -5.59 -35.59
C ARG A 16 40.27 -4.41 -35.12
N VAL A 17 38.97 -4.42 -35.45
CA VAL A 17 37.95 -3.68 -34.73
C VAL A 17 38.22 -4.02 -33.28
N THR A 18 38.88 -3.12 -32.56
CA THR A 18 38.96 -3.24 -31.13
C THR A 18 37.51 -3.16 -30.72
N LYS A 19 36.93 -4.32 -30.39
CA LYS A 19 35.66 -4.42 -29.69
C LYS A 19 35.86 -3.86 -28.28
N ARG A 20 36.47 -2.68 -28.15
CA ARG A 20 36.14 -1.72 -27.11
C ARG A 20 34.75 -1.24 -27.49
N ALA A 21 33.78 -2.13 -27.24
CA ALA A 21 32.40 -1.78 -27.05
C ALA A 21 32.44 -0.41 -26.35
N ALA A 22 31.87 0.60 -27.01
CA ALA A 22 31.46 1.81 -26.35
C ALA A 22 30.81 1.33 -25.06
N ARG A 23 31.53 1.50 -23.93
CA ARG A 23 31.06 1.01 -22.64
C ARG A 23 29.82 1.84 -22.43
N CYS A 24 28.64 1.29 -22.73
CA CYS A 24 27.37 1.87 -22.37
C CYS A 24 27.50 2.12 -20.87
N ARG A 25 27.82 3.36 -20.50
CA ARG A 25 27.88 3.74 -19.10
C ARG A 25 26.49 3.40 -18.59
N PRO A 26 26.37 2.57 -17.54
CA PRO A 26 25.05 2.22 -17.05
C PRO A 26 24.30 3.52 -16.78
N ALA A 27 23.07 3.62 -17.29
CA ALA A 27 22.24 4.82 -17.18
C ALA A 27 22.11 5.29 -15.72
N PHE A 28 22.35 4.39 -14.77
CA PHE A 28 22.41 4.67 -13.35
C PHE A 28 23.78 4.29 -12.77
N GLN A 29 24.53 5.30 -12.32
CA GLN A 29 25.73 5.10 -11.50
C GLN A 29 25.36 5.41 -10.04
N TYR A 30 25.48 4.41 -9.17
CA TYR A 30 25.34 4.61 -7.74
C TYR A 30 26.48 5.53 -7.25
N LYS A 31 26.15 6.49 -6.37
CA LYS A 31 27.15 7.39 -5.75
C LYS A 31 28.21 6.63 -4.93
N GLN A 32 27.89 5.40 -4.51
CA GLN A 32 28.80 4.50 -3.80
C GLN A 32 28.88 3.14 -4.51
N PRO A 33 30.03 2.43 -4.43
CA PRO A 33 30.14 1.07 -4.94
C PRO A 33 29.18 0.14 -4.18
N ARG A 34 28.52 -0.78 -4.90
CA ARG A 34 27.65 -1.79 -4.28
C ARG A 34 28.41 -2.55 -3.20
N ARG A 35 27.93 -2.45 -1.96
CA ARG A 35 28.44 -3.27 -0.87
C ARG A 35 28.01 -4.71 -1.10
N ARG A 36 28.98 -5.64 -1.06
CA ARG A 36 28.70 -7.08 -1.24
C ARG A 36 28.04 -7.71 -0.01
N LYS A 37 28.24 -7.12 1.17
CA LYS A 37 27.76 -7.61 2.46
C LYS A 37 27.26 -6.45 3.33
N LEU A 38 26.20 -6.71 4.10
CA LEU A 38 25.72 -5.81 5.15
C LEU A 38 26.43 -6.15 6.45
N GLU A 39 26.95 -5.14 7.12
CA GLU A 39 27.55 -5.29 8.44
C GLU A 39 26.49 -5.13 9.53
N PRO A 40 26.48 -5.99 10.57
CA PRO A 40 25.54 -5.93 11.69
C PRO A 40 25.96 -4.83 12.67
N THR A 41 25.92 -3.58 12.22
CA THR A 41 26.19 -2.40 13.04
C THR A 41 24.87 -1.81 13.52
N GLU A 42 24.86 -1.16 14.69
CA GLU A 42 23.70 -0.44 15.21
C GLU A 42 23.15 0.58 14.20
N GLN A 43 24.02 1.25 13.44
CA GLN A 43 23.63 2.15 12.35
C GLN A 43 22.83 1.42 11.24
N THR A 44 23.21 0.19 10.91
CA THR A 44 22.48 -0.64 9.95
C THR A 44 21.09 -1.01 10.48
N PHE A 45 20.98 -1.31 11.78
CA PHE A 45 19.68 -1.60 12.39
C PHE A 45 18.80 -0.34 12.46
N GLY A 46 19.35 0.82 12.81
CA GLY A 46 18.64 2.09 12.82
C GLY A 46 18.12 2.50 11.45
N THR A 47 18.91 2.28 10.39
CA THR A 47 18.47 2.50 9.01
C THR A 47 17.37 1.53 8.59
N LEU A 48 17.49 0.23 8.93
CA LEU A 48 16.43 -0.76 8.67
C LEU A 48 15.12 -0.41 9.39
N ARG A 49 15.19 -0.01 10.66
CA ARG A 49 14.03 0.45 11.45
C ARG A 49 13.37 1.66 10.81
N SER A 50 14.17 2.64 10.36
CA SER A 50 13.68 3.85 9.68
C SER A 50 13.07 3.59 8.31
N LEU A 51 13.60 2.61 7.56
CA LEU A 51 13.02 2.18 6.28
C LEU A 51 11.71 1.43 6.50
N ALA A 52 11.65 0.56 7.50
CA ALA A 52 10.45 -0.17 7.86
C ALA A 52 9.32 0.77 8.35
N SER A 53 9.64 1.82 9.12
CA SER A 53 8.64 2.79 9.59
C SER A 53 8.01 3.61 8.47
N ARG A 54 8.75 3.84 7.38
CA ARG A 54 8.22 4.45 6.16
C ARG A 54 7.39 3.49 5.30
N MET A 55 7.07 2.29 5.82
CA MET A 55 6.34 1.24 5.11
C MET A 55 7.05 0.75 3.83
N CYS A 56 8.37 0.91 3.73
CA CYS A 56 9.11 0.43 2.57
C CYS A 56 9.05 -1.10 2.48
N THR A 57 8.94 -1.62 1.26
CA THR A 57 9.05 -3.06 1.01
C THR A 57 10.50 -3.53 1.16
N GLN A 58 10.72 -4.82 1.40
CA GLN A 58 12.10 -5.36 1.46
C GLN A 58 12.85 -5.18 0.12
N LYS A 59 12.14 -5.12 -1.00
CA LYS A 59 12.72 -4.85 -2.32
C LYS A 59 13.22 -3.41 -2.43
N GLU A 60 12.43 -2.44 -1.95
CA GLU A 60 12.83 -1.03 -1.87
C GLU A 60 13.99 -0.85 -0.90
N ALA A 61 13.92 -1.45 0.28
CA ALA A 61 14.99 -1.38 1.27
C ALA A 61 16.30 -1.95 0.71
N ALA A 62 16.26 -3.09 0.00
CA ALA A 62 17.42 -3.66 -0.67
C ALA A 62 17.98 -2.73 -1.76
N ALA A 63 17.12 -2.08 -2.53
CA ALA A 63 17.52 -1.10 -3.54
C ALA A 63 18.22 0.14 -2.91
N ILE A 64 17.68 0.65 -1.80
CA ILE A 64 18.25 1.78 -1.06
C ILE A 64 19.59 1.41 -0.43
N LEU A 65 19.68 0.23 0.19
CA LEU A 65 20.91 -0.31 0.77
C LEU A 65 21.91 -0.82 -0.29
N GLN A 66 21.52 -0.80 -1.56
CA GLN A 66 22.33 -1.23 -2.71
C GLN A 66 22.80 -2.70 -2.61
N VAL A 67 21.96 -3.56 -2.06
CA VAL A 67 22.19 -5.01 -1.96
C VAL A 67 21.14 -5.79 -2.73
N HIS A 68 21.44 -7.03 -3.08
CA HIS A 68 20.42 -7.92 -3.63
C HIS A 68 19.38 -8.30 -2.56
N VAL A 69 18.13 -8.54 -2.96
CA VAL A 69 17.05 -8.89 -2.03
C VAL A 69 17.39 -10.16 -1.25
N ASP A 70 17.97 -11.16 -1.91
CA ASP A 70 18.39 -12.41 -1.26
C ASP A 70 19.49 -12.17 -0.21
N THR A 71 20.38 -11.20 -0.43
CA THR A 71 21.42 -10.83 0.54
C THR A 71 20.78 -10.23 1.78
N LEU A 72 19.77 -9.37 1.62
CA LEU A 72 19.02 -8.79 2.74
C LEU A 72 18.23 -9.87 3.51
N GLN A 73 17.60 -10.83 2.81
CA GLN A 73 16.91 -11.94 3.46
C GLN A 73 17.86 -12.85 4.23
N LYS A 74 19.03 -13.17 3.67
CA LYS A 74 20.09 -13.91 4.36
C LYS A 74 20.57 -13.14 5.60
N PHE A 75 20.70 -11.82 5.51
CA PHE A 75 21.06 -10.97 6.63
C PHE A 75 20.04 -11.05 7.78
N PHE A 76 18.74 -11.02 7.49
CA PHE A 76 17.69 -11.21 8.50
C PHE A 76 17.66 -12.61 9.12
N ARG A 77 18.08 -13.64 8.38
CA ARG A 77 18.19 -15.01 8.93
C ARG A 77 19.41 -15.15 9.83
N ALA A 78 20.51 -14.50 9.47
CA ALA A 78 21.76 -14.55 10.23
C ALA A 78 21.73 -13.66 11.50
N ASN A 79 21.01 -12.54 11.46
CA ASN A 79 20.97 -11.57 12.56
C ASN A 79 19.51 -11.36 13.02
N PRO A 80 19.07 -11.99 14.12
CA PRO A 80 17.70 -11.84 14.62
C PRO A 80 17.40 -10.39 15.06
N GLU A 81 18.37 -9.66 15.58
CA GLU A 81 18.25 -8.25 15.97
C GLU A 81 17.82 -7.35 14.80
N ALA A 82 18.35 -7.61 13.60
CA ALA A 82 17.94 -6.88 12.40
C ALA A 82 16.47 -7.11 12.05
N ARG A 83 15.98 -8.33 12.31
CA ARG A 83 14.58 -8.70 12.06
C ARG A 83 13.64 -8.09 13.09
N GLU A 84 14.06 -8.02 14.34
CA GLU A 84 13.34 -7.34 15.41
C GLU A 84 13.24 -5.84 15.13
N ALA A 85 14.36 -5.17 14.84
CA ALA A 85 14.39 -3.76 14.45
C ALA A 85 13.48 -3.45 13.25
N TRP A 86 13.42 -4.38 12.28
CA TRP A 86 12.49 -4.27 11.14
C TRP A 86 11.02 -4.43 11.56
N GLY A 87 10.73 -5.34 12.48
CA GLY A 87 9.39 -5.53 13.07
C GLY A 87 8.91 -4.31 13.83
N GLU A 88 9.73 -3.80 14.75
CA GLU A 88 9.48 -2.57 15.50
C GLU A 88 9.22 -1.38 14.58
N GLY A 89 10.05 -1.22 13.54
CA GLY A 89 9.89 -0.17 12.55
C GLY A 89 8.52 -0.26 11.87
N LYS A 90 8.05 -1.47 11.53
CA LYS A 90 6.71 -1.65 10.94
C LYS A 90 5.59 -1.24 11.89
N GLU A 91 5.66 -1.60 13.16
CA GLU A 91 4.64 -1.20 14.13
C GLU A 91 4.64 0.31 14.35
N LEU A 92 5.83 0.94 14.39
CA LEU A 92 5.97 2.39 14.47
C LEU A 92 5.34 3.08 13.26
N GLY A 93 5.59 2.58 12.05
CA GLY A 93 4.99 3.14 10.84
C GLY A 93 3.47 2.99 10.81
N ARG A 94 2.92 1.89 11.34
CA ARG A 94 1.47 1.72 11.50
C ARG A 94 0.88 2.72 12.47
N ALA A 95 1.57 2.98 13.59
CA ALA A 95 1.16 4.00 14.55
C ALA A 95 1.20 5.41 13.94
N GLN A 96 2.25 5.75 13.19
CA GLN A 96 2.34 7.03 12.48
C GLN A 96 1.24 7.19 11.44
N LEU A 97 1.00 6.17 10.60
CA LEU A 97 -0.09 6.19 9.63
C LEU A 97 -1.45 6.37 10.32
N ARG A 98 -1.65 5.74 11.48
CA ARG A 98 -2.86 5.92 12.28
C ARG A 98 -3.04 7.37 12.72
N MET A 99 -1.99 8.00 13.23
CA MET A 99 -2.04 9.40 13.66
C MET A 99 -2.38 10.33 12.50
N LEU A 100 -1.78 10.09 11.33
CA LEU A 100 -2.09 10.86 10.12
C LEU A 100 -3.54 10.64 9.66
N LEU A 101 -4.04 9.41 9.70
CA LEU A 101 -5.43 9.12 9.38
C LEU A 101 -6.40 9.79 10.36
N TRP A 102 -6.06 9.87 11.65
CA TRP A 102 -6.85 10.61 12.65
C TRP A 102 -6.89 12.10 12.35
N GLN A 103 -5.75 12.69 12.00
CA GLN A 103 -5.69 14.10 11.58
C GLN A 103 -6.56 14.33 10.33
N GLN A 104 -6.45 13.45 9.33
CA GLN A 104 -7.23 13.56 8.10
C GLN A 104 -8.73 13.29 8.32
N ALA A 105 -9.09 12.48 9.30
CA ALA A 105 -10.48 12.16 9.63
C ALA A 105 -11.25 13.35 10.22
N VAL A 106 -10.56 14.36 10.76
CA VAL A 106 -11.19 15.62 11.20
C VAL A 106 -11.84 16.33 10.00
N ASP A 107 -11.16 16.35 8.86
CA ASP A 107 -11.63 17.07 7.68
C ASP A 107 -12.43 16.17 6.71
N ASN A 108 -12.11 14.87 6.66
CA ASN A 108 -12.71 13.93 5.70
C ASN A 108 -13.58 12.86 6.38
N PRO A 109 -14.92 12.92 6.25
CA PRO A 109 -15.83 11.96 6.88
C PRO A 109 -15.69 10.52 6.33
N ALA A 110 -15.16 10.35 5.11
CA ALA A 110 -14.90 9.02 4.56
C ALA A 110 -13.74 8.33 5.29
N GLN A 111 -12.71 9.09 5.67
CA GLN A 111 -11.59 8.58 6.47
C GLN A 111 -12.03 8.24 7.90
N ALA A 112 -12.88 9.09 8.51
CA ALA A 112 -13.49 8.78 9.79
C ALA A 112 -14.31 7.47 9.75
N ARG A 113 -15.10 7.28 8.69
CA ARG A 113 -15.87 6.03 8.48
C ARG A 113 -14.97 4.83 8.24
N PHE A 114 -13.85 5.00 7.52
CA PHE A 114 -12.86 3.94 7.32
C PHE A 114 -12.23 3.51 8.65
N LEU A 115 -11.81 4.47 9.48
CA LEU A 115 -11.26 4.21 10.82
C LEU A 115 -12.29 3.52 11.73
N ALA A 116 -13.54 3.98 11.74
CA ALA A 116 -14.62 3.36 12.49
C ALA A 116 -14.88 1.90 12.08
N LYS A 117 -14.65 1.56 10.80
CA LYS A 117 -14.81 0.21 10.26
C LYS A 117 -13.59 -0.69 10.45
N GLN A 118 -12.42 -0.16 10.80
CA GLN A 118 -11.20 -0.96 10.94
C GLN A 118 -11.24 -1.76 12.26
N LYS A 119 -11.98 -2.87 12.23
CA LYS A 119 -12.42 -3.70 13.38
C LYS A 119 -11.32 -4.17 14.34
N THR A 120 -10.07 -4.32 13.88
CA THR A 120 -8.96 -4.78 14.74
C THR A 120 -8.50 -3.70 15.74
N TRP A 121 -8.92 -2.44 15.59
CA TRP A 121 -8.26 -1.27 16.18
C TRP A 121 -9.07 -0.60 17.30
N LEU A 122 -10.40 -0.74 17.31
CA LEU A 122 -11.30 -0.20 18.36
C LEU A 122 -11.73 -1.23 19.40
N GLY A 123 -11.35 -2.51 19.25
CA GLY A 123 -11.89 -3.59 20.08
C GLY A 123 -13.40 -3.82 19.91
N TYR A 124 -14.05 -3.06 19.01
CA TYR A 124 -15.46 -3.20 18.66
C TYR A 124 -15.60 -4.43 17.77
N GLN A 125 -15.85 -5.57 18.41
CA GLN A 125 -16.35 -6.74 17.70
C GLN A 125 -17.81 -6.46 17.33
N ASP A 126 -18.05 -6.00 16.11
CA ASP A 126 -19.30 -6.36 15.44
C ASP A 126 -19.30 -7.89 15.40
N ASN A 127 -20.00 -8.52 16.34
CA ASN A 127 -20.24 -9.93 16.30
C ASN A 127 -20.87 -10.21 14.91
N PRO A 128 -20.21 -10.94 14.00
CA PRO A 128 -20.79 -11.18 12.66
C PRO A 128 -22.11 -11.95 12.75
N ALA A 129 -22.41 -12.53 13.92
CA ALA A 129 -23.70 -13.09 14.27
C ALA A 129 -24.83 -12.04 14.36
N THR A 130 -24.57 -10.81 14.79
CA THR A 130 -25.61 -9.78 14.95
C THR A 130 -26.01 -9.10 13.63
N ALA A 131 -25.22 -9.29 12.57
CA ALA A 131 -25.47 -8.67 11.25
C ALA A 131 -26.08 -9.64 10.22
N LYS A 132 -26.45 -10.86 10.62
CA LYS A 132 -27.38 -11.69 9.83
C LYS A 132 -28.80 -11.33 10.26
N VAL A 133 -29.28 -10.18 9.79
CA VAL A 133 -30.73 -9.96 9.80
C VAL A 133 -31.25 -10.77 8.64
N ASP A 134 -31.80 -11.95 8.94
CA ASP A 134 -32.64 -12.69 7.99
C ASP A 134 -33.89 -11.86 7.74
N VAL A 135 -33.79 -10.92 6.80
CA VAL A 135 -34.94 -10.20 6.28
C VAL A 135 -35.70 -11.22 5.43
N THR A 136 -36.60 -11.97 6.07
CA THR A 136 -37.67 -12.67 5.35
C THR A 136 -38.56 -11.62 4.70
N VAL A 137 -38.22 -11.26 3.47
CA VAL A 137 -39.09 -10.50 2.58
C VAL A 137 -40.29 -11.41 2.30
N LYS A 138 -41.40 -11.20 3.01
CA LYS A 138 -42.67 -11.81 2.61
C LYS A 138 -43.09 -11.15 1.31
N ASP A 139 -43.24 -11.94 0.24
CA ASP A 139 -43.86 -11.48 -0.99
C ASP A 139 -45.33 -11.17 -0.71
N CYS A 140 -45.62 -9.94 -0.27
CA CYS A 140 -46.99 -9.48 -0.13
C CYS A 140 -47.63 -9.36 -1.51
N SER A 141 -48.88 -9.80 -1.64
CA SER A 141 -49.67 -9.57 -2.85
C SER A 141 -49.84 -8.05 -3.10
N GLU A 142 -50.09 -7.65 -4.35
CA GLU A 142 -50.23 -6.22 -4.68
C GLU A 142 -51.33 -5.53 -3.86
N ALA A 143 -52.40 -6.25 -3.53
CA ALA A 143 -53.50 -5.74 -2.71
C ALA A 143 -53.05 -5.40 -1.28
N GLU A 144 -52.28 -6.29 -0.65
CA GLU A 144 -51.76 -6.08 0.71
C GLU A 144 -50.74 -4.94 0.76
N ARG A 145 -49.92 -4.78 -0.29
CA ARG A 145 -49.00 -3.63 -0.40
C ARG A 145 -49.75 -2.31 -0.46
N ARG A 146 -50.83 -2.23 -1.27
CA ARG A 146 -51.65 -1.02 -1.41
C ARG A 146 -52.37 -0.67 -0.10
N ALA A 147 -52.93 -1.65 0.58
CA ALA A 147 -53.57 -1.44 1.89
C ALA A 147 -52.56 -0.92 2.92
N ARG A 148 -51.34 -1.46 2.95
CA ARG A 148 -50.29 -1.01 3.87
C ARG A 148 -49.81 0.41 3.57
N ILE A 149 -49.74 0.79 2.29
CA ILE A 149 -49.41 2.16 1.88
C ILE A 149 -50.49 3.14 2.35
N GLN A 150 -51.78 2.79 2.20
CA GLN A 150 -52.89 3.62 2.65
C GLN A 150 -52.89 3.81 4.16
N GLU A 151 -52.69 2.75 4.93
CA GLU A 151 -52.58 2.81 6.40
C GLU A 151 -51.44 3.75 6.84
N LEU A 152 -50.29 3.69 6.17
CA LEU A 152 -49.15 4.56 6.47
C LEU A 152 -49.45 6.04 6.15
N GLN A 153 -50.16 6.31 5.05
CA GLN A 153 -50.59 7.66 4.67
C GLN A 153 -51.59 8.24 5.68
N GLU A 154 -52.56 7.47 6.13
CA GLU A 154 -53.52 7.88 7.16
C GLU A 154 -52.84 8.17 8.51
N ARG A 155 -51.87 7.34 8.90
CA ARG A 155 -51.09 7.55 10.12
C ARG A 155 -50.26 8.83 10.07
N LEU A 156 -49.68 9.14 8.91
CA LEU A 156 -48.97 10.41 8.70
C LEU A 156 -49.92 11.59 8.82
N LEU A 157 -51.08 11.57 8.15
CA LEU A 157 -52.10 12.61 8.23
C LEU A 157 -52.61 12.83 9.67
N LYS A 158 -52.77 11.75 10.43
CA LYS A 158 -53.17 11.83 11.85
C LYS A 158 -52.09 12.46 12.73
N THR A 159 -50.82 12.18 12.44
CA THR A 159 -49.68 12.74 13.18
C THR A 159 -49.54 14.23 12.88
N THR A 160 -49.66 14.64 11.61
CA THR A 160 -49.62 16.05 11.21
C THR A 160 -50.84 16.83 11.74
N ALA A 161 -52.03 16.22 11.78
CA ALA A 161 -53.20 16.86 12.37
C ALA A 161 -53.08 17.05 13.89
N SER A 162 -52.35 16.17 14.59
CA SER A 162 -52.12 16.30 16.04
C SER A 162 -51.03 17.30 16.41
N SER A 163 -50.10 17.62 15.50
CA SER A 163 -49.05 18.61 15.75
C SER A 163 -49.54 20.06 15.64
N ASP A 164 -50.64 20.30 14.91
CA ASP A 164 -51.17 21.65 14.69
C ASP A 164 -52.06 22.16 15.85
N THR A 165 -52.54 21.29 16.74
CA THR A 165 -53.36 21.70 17.91
C THR A 165 -52.54 22.07 19.16
N GLY A 166 -51.21 22.12 19.06
CA GLY A 166 -50.29 22.38 20.19
C GLY A 166 -49.61 23.75 20.20
N SER A 167 -50.09 24.73 19.42
CA SER A 167 -49.61 26.12 19.46
C SER A 167 -50.76 27.06 19.83
N GLY A 168 -50.93 27.27 21.13
CA GLY A 168 -51.84 28.24 21.75
C GLY A 168 -51.40 28.50 23.17
#